data_AF-A0AAN8VTS6-F1
#
_entry.id   AF-A0AAN8VTS6-F1
#
_cell.length_a   1.000
_cell.length_b   1.000
_cell.length_c   1.000
_cell.angle_alpha   90.00
_cell.angle_beta   90.00
_cell.angle_gamma   90.00
#
_symmetry.space_group_name_H-M   'P 1'
#
loop_
_entity.id
_entity.type
_entity.pdbx_description
1 polymer ?
#
loop_
_entity_poly.entity_id
_entity_poly.type
_entity_poly.pdbx_seq_one_letter_code
_entity_poly.pdbx_strand_id
1 'polypeptide(L)'
;MEHIHRAFSFFFFFFRFRPHNLLHNLLVRILSFCLLISLARFAYVLTIKGGQSCDSCFFSSSSSDNLLFPHYPSSSAFSSDDLSIIAHRPNNNVNYYRSIFQDLVSEGFLSPDSTTLCLDSLNGLDVLALREIGVLDSIGVSKIASPPLVVSRKPSRLPFDDESFDFEFSDVSDLDRSNNPVIFASEAARTLKSGGYFVAHTMAKDTYSLNSFLDLFNCCRFIRSREIDNLDSPVLRVHEIIIKKESVKFGKTQNTNSVRGNYSNKCSVRGYKRELVRLAEPLITEETLKPWITRKRNIKYLSSMVDISFKRRYIYIDVGSRNYGSSIGSWFLKQYPKQNKKFEIYAVEADKVYHEEYRSKKGVTLLPYAAWVRNETLFFEINREPSSRFGVKRRGMGAVQSSMRFVSDADKIQGFDFAHWLQTSVSKNDFVVMKMDVEGTEFHLIPRLLQTGAMCLIDEMFLECHYNRSCPGIRSPKYNKTYSECLDLFWLLRTSGVLVHQW
;
A
#
# COMPACT_ATOMS: atom_id res chain seq x y z
N MET A 1 -31.20 -43.52 -33.87
CA MET A 1 -30.31 -44.68 -34.11
C MET A 1 -29.69 -44.45 -35.47
N GLU A 2 -28.48 -43.86 -35.46
CA GLU A 2 -27.71 -43.18 -36.53
C GLU A 2 -27.56 -41.70 -36.17
N HIS A 3 -26.31 -41.22 -36.16
CA HIS A 3 -25.78 -39.95 -35.59
C HIS A 3 -25.09 -39.96 -34.21
N ILE A 4 -25.10 -41.08 -33.45
CA ILE A 4 -24.21 -41.24 -32.27
C ILE A 4 -22.98 -42.12 -32.57
N HIS A 5 -22.87 -42.67 -33.79
CA HIS A 5 -21.80 -43.60 -34.18
C HIS A 5 -20.60 -42.97 -34.92
N ARG A 6 -20.53 -41.65 -35.10
CA ARG A 6 -19.40 -40.98 -35.81
C ARG A 6 -18.46 -40.13 -34.93
N ALA A 7 -18.68 -40.05 -33.62
CA ALA A 7 -17.76 -39.36 -32.71
C ALA A 7 -16.76 -40.30 -32.00
N PHE A 8 -16.93 -41.62 -32.10
CA PHE A 8 -16.10 -42.60 -31.38
C PHE A 8 -14.92 -43.18 -32.18
N SER A 9 -14.66 -42.71 -33.41
CA SER A 9 -13.64 -43.32 -34.28
C SER A 9 -12.38 -42.48 -34.52
N PHE A 10 -12.11 -41.45 -33.70
CA PHE A 10 -10.90 -40.63 -33.84
C PHE A 10 -9.89 -40.74 -32.69
N PHE A 11 -10.10 -41.65 -31.74
CA PHE A 11 -9.22 -41.82 -30.56
C PHE A 11 -8.44 -43.14 -30.51
N PHE A 12 -8.44 -43.92 -31.60
CA PHE A 12 -7.77 -45.22 -31.67
C PHE A 12 -6.76 -45.27 -32.81
N PHE A 13 -5.81 -44.35 -32.85
CA PHE A 13 -4.55 -44.59 -33.57
C PHE A 13 -3.44 -43.76 -32.93
N PHE A 14 -2.31 -44.41 -32.65
CA PHE A 14 -1.16 -43.97 -31.82
C PHE A 14 -1.36 -44.12 -30.32
N PHE A 15 -1.04 -45.31 -29.78
CA PHE A 15 0.20 -45.52 -29.02
C PHE A 15 0.40 -47.02 -28.82
N ARG A 16 1.15 -47.62 -29.75
CA ARG A 16 1.74 -48.95 -29.61
C ARG A 16 3.07 -48.75 -28.89
N PHE A 17 3.12 -48.92 -27.57
CA PHE A 17 4.38 -49.03 -26.84
C PHE A 17 4.35 -50.18 -25.83
N ARG A 18 5.47 -50.90 -25.84
CA ARG A 18 5.84 -52.07 -25.04
C ARG A 18 5.86 -51.78 -23.52
N PRO A 19 5.86 -52.83 -22.67
CA PRO A 19 5.51 -52.73 -21.26
C PRO A 19 6.66 -52.13 -20.46
N HIS A 20 6.41 -51.05 -19.72
CA HIS A 20 7.14 -50.76 -18.50
C HIS A 20 6.36 -49.77 -17.63
N ASN A 21 6.43 -49.99 -16.32
CA ASN A 21 5.98 -49.13 -15.22
C ASN A 21 4.54 -49.34 -14.75
N LEU A 22 4.39 -50.32 -13.85
CA LEU A 22 3.25 -50.55 -12.95
C LEU A 22 2.69 -49.26 -12.33
N LEU A 23 3.58 -48.30 -12.06
CA LEU A 23 3.30 -47.00 -11.44
C LEU A 23 2.43 -46.10 -12.33
N HIS A 24 2.63 -46.14 -13.66
CA HIS A 24 1.83 -45.35 -14.59
C HIS A 24 0.40 -45.91 -14.71
N ASN A 25 0.27 -47.24 -14.77
CA ASN A 25 -1.06 -47.88 -14.77
C ASN A 25 -1.82 -47.66 -13.45
N LEU A 26 -1.10 -47.60 -12.32
CA LEU A 26 -1.69 -47.24 -11.04
C LEU A 26 -2.17 -45.77 -11.03
N LEU A 27 -1.34 -44.84 -11.50
CA LEU A 27 -1.69 -43.42 -11.59
C LEU A 27 -2.88 -43.15 -12.50
N VAL A 28 -2.94 -43.80 -13.67
CA VAL A 28 -4.08 -43.67 -14.60
C VAL A 28 -5.37 -44.22 -13.97
N ARG A 29 -5.28 -45.33 -13.22
CA ARG A 29 -6.45 -45.89 -12.50
C ARG A 29 -6.91 -44.97 -11.37
N ILE A 30 -5.99 -44.39 -10.60
CA ILE A 30 -6.33 -43.44 -9.52
C ILE A 30 -6.98 -42.18 -10.10
N LEU A 31 -6.40 -41.60 -11.17
CA LEU A 31 -6.94 -40.41 -11.82
C LEU A 31 -8.33 -40.66 -12.42
N SER A 32 -8.53 -41.82 -13.07
CA SER A 32 -9.83 -42.27 -13.57
C SER A 32 -10.87 -42.41 -12.44
N PHE A 33 -10.47 -42.98 -11.30
CA PHE A 33 -11.34 -43.16 -10.14
C PHE A 33 -11.72 -41.82 -9.48
N CYS A 34 -10.78 -40.88 -9.34
CA CYS A 34 -11.05 -39.53 -8.84
C CYS A 34 -12.01 -38.74 -9.75
N LEU A 35 -11.88 -38.89 -11.08
CA LEU A 35 -12.78 -38.29 -12.04
C LEU A 35 -14.21 -38.85 -11.89
N LEU A 36 -14.33 -40.17 -11.73
CA LEU A 36 -15.60 -40.86 -11.49
C LEU A 36 -16.30 -40.38 -10.22
N ILE A 37 -15.57 -40.23 -9.11
CA ILE A 37 -16.13 -39.69 -7.85
C ILE A 37 -16.61 -38.25 -8.04
N SER A 38 -15.86 -37.43 -8.78
CA SER A 38 -16.22 -36.04 -9.03
C SER A 38 -17.49 -35.92 -9.88
N LEU A 39 -17.62 -36.75 -10.92
CA LEU A 39 -18.81 -36.84 -11.76
C LEU A 39 -20.02 -37.38 -10.97
N ALA A 40 -19.81 -38.37 -10.09
CA ALA A 40 -20.87 -38.90 -9.23
C ALA A 40 -21.36 -37.84 -8.21
N ARG A 41 -20.46 -37.04 -7.61
CA ARG A 41 -20.84 -35.92 -6.75
C ARG A 41 -21.58 -34.83 -7.52
N PHE A 42 -21.15 -34.52 -8.75
CA PHE A 42 -21.83 -33.56 -9.61
C PHE A 42 -23.24 -34.04 -9.99
N ALA A 43 -23.39 -35.31 -10.35
CA ALA A 43 -24.69 -35.93 -10.62
C ALA A 43 -25.59 -35.94 -9.37
N TYR A 44 -25.05 -36.25 -8.19
CA TYR A 44 -25.78 -36.21 -6.91
C TYR A 44 -26.29 -34.80 -6.56
N VAL A 45 -25.48 -33.76 -6.80
CA VAL A 45 -25.91 -32.37 -6.60
C VAL A 45 -27.02 -32.00 -7.57
N LEU A 46 -26.94 -32.43 -8.83
CA LEU A 46 -27.99 -32.20 -9.82
C LEU A 46 -29.29 -32.96 -9.51
N THR A 47 -29.21 -34.18 -8.97
CA THR A 47 -30.41 -34.96 -8.65
C THR A 47 -31.10 -34.52 -7.36
N ILE A 48 -30.39 -33.97 -6.37
CA ILE A 48 -30.98 -33.52 -5.10
C ILE A 48 -31.35 -32.03 -5.10
N LYS A 49 -30.65 -31.17 -5.86
CA LYS A 49 -31.00 -29.74 -5.98
C LYS A 49 -31.79 -29.39 -7.24
N GLY A 50 -31.93 -30.30 -8.20
CA GLY A 50 -32.71 -30.09 -9.44
C GLY A 50 -34.18 -30.53 -9.36
N GLY A 51 -34.65 -30.98 -8.19
CA GLY A 51 -35.99 -31.53 -7.98
C GLY A 51 -36.92 -30.60 -7.19
N GLN A 52 -37.15 -29.37 -7.67
CA GLN A 52 -38.35 -28.60 -7.34
C GLN A 52 -38.87 -27.96 -8.62
N SER A 53 -39.78 -28.68 -9.27
CA SER A 53 -40.64 -28.20 -10.35
C SER A 53 -41.75 -27.34 -9.75
N CYS A 54 -41.97 -26.17 -10.35
CA CYS A 54 -43.30 -25.57 -10.46
C CYS A 54 -43.62 -25.53 -11.96
N ASP A 55 -44.33 -26.56 -12.45
CA ASP A 55 -45.23 -26.46 -13.58
C ASP A 55 -46.43 -25.61 -13.13
N SER A 56 -46.97 -24.64 -13.89
CA SER A 56 -47.59 -24.92 -15.18
C SER A 56 -48.01 -23.62 -15.90
N CYS A 57 -47.61 -23.55 -17.19
CA CYS A 57 -48.38 -23.11 -18.37
C CYS A 57 -48.76 -21.61 -18.53
N PHE A 58 -48.75 -20.95 -19.71
CA PHE A 58 -48.90 -21.35 -21.12
C PHE A 58 -48.25 -20.25 -22.03
N PHE A 59 -47.59 -20.66 -23.13
CA PHE A 59 -47.31 -20.02 -24.46
C PHE A 59 -47.48 -18.48 -24.64
N SER A 60 -46.69 -17.72 -25.40
CA SER A 60 -45.91 -17.99 -26.63
C SER A 60 -45.06 -16.76 -27.02
N SER A 61 -44.05 -17.01 -27.84
CA SER A 61 -43.18 -16.08 -28.56
C SER A 61 -43.87 -14.93 -29.33
N SER A 62 -43.22 -13.75 -29.38
CA SER A 62 -42.70 -13.07 -30.60
C SER A 62 -42.85 -11.54 -30.59
N SER A 63 -41.82 -10.89 -31.16
CA SER A 63 -41.83 -9.65 -31.95
C SER A 63 -42.13 -8.28 -31.32
N SER A 64 -41.11 -7.42 -31.45
CA SER A 64 -41.10 -6.01 -31.91
C SER A 64 -42.00 -4.95 -31.29
N ASP A 65 -41.30 -3.87 -30.92
CA ASP A 65 -41.63 -2.46 -31.13
C ASP A 65 -42.72 -1.77 -30.29
N ASN A 66 -42.30 -0.59 -29.81
CA ASN A 66 -43.07 0.65 -29.74
C ASN A 66 -44.14 0.76 -28.63
N LEU A 67 -43.85 1.58 -27.60
CA LEU A 67 -44.41 2.95 -27.46
C LEU A 67 -44.54 3.42 -26.00
N LEU A 68 -44.26 4.73 -25.86
CA LEU A 68 -44.96 5.73 -25.05
C LEU A 68 -44.74 5.80 -23.53
N PHE A 69 -44.17 6.95 -23.18
CA PHE A 69 -44.30 7.71 -21.93
C PHE A 69 -45.68 7.58 -21.26
N PRO A 70 -45.72 7.85 -19.94
CA PRO A 70 -46.58 8.95 -19.52
C PRO A 70 -45.85 10.00 -18.67
N HIS A 71 -46.30 11.22 -18.91
CA HIS A 71 -45.99 12.46 -18.23
C HIS A 71 -46.75 12.55 -16.88
N TYR A 72 -46.22 13.41 -16.00
CA TYR A 72 -46.58 13.71 -14.61
C TYR A 72 -48.09 14.00 -14.32
N PRO A 73 -48.52 13.97 -13.04
CA PRO A 73 -48.59 15.25 -12.31
C PRO A 73 -48.12 15.19 -10.84
N SER A 74 -47.86 16.41 -10.37
CA SER A 74 -47.29 16.88 -9.12
C SER A 74 -48.13 16.61 -7.86
N SER A 75 -47.43 16.64 -6.72
CA SER A 75 -47.88 17.04 -5.37
C SER A 75 -49.05 16.30 -4.71
N SER A 76 -48.74 15.43 -3.75
CA SER A 76 -49.51 15.29 -2.50
C SER A 76 -48.73 14.53 -1.42
N ALA A 77 -49.11 14.83 -0.18
CA ALA A 77 -48.52 14.49 1.11
C ALA A 77 -48.01 13.04 1.29
N PHE A 78 -46.88 12.93 2.00
CA PHE A 78 -46.38 11.68 2.58
C PHE A 78 -47.42 11.12 3.57
N SER A 79 -47.96 9.94 3.26
CA SER A 79 -48.71 9.11 4.22
C SER A 79 -47.74 8.23 5.00
N SER A 80 -48.06 8.02 6.28
CA SER A 80 -47.28 7.30 7.28
C SER A 80 -47.24 5.77 7.13
N ASP A 81 -47.46 5.23 5.92
CA ASP A 81 -47.62 3.78 5.69
C ASP A 81 -46.58 3.15 4.73
N ASP A 82 -45.72 3.94 4.07
CA ASP A 82 -44.62 3.42 3.23
C ASP A 82 -43.35 3.02 4.03
N LEU A 83 -43.38 3.11 5.37
CA LEU A 83 -42.26 2.74 6.25
C LEU A 83 -42.21 1.25 6.62
N SER A 84 -43.15 0.43 6.15
CA SER A 84 -43.36 -0.93 6.69
C SER A 84 -42.61 -2.07 5.95
N ILE A 85 -41.90 -1.79 4.84
CA ILE A 85 -41.15 -2.82 4.09
C ILE A 85 -39.65 -2.86 4.46
N ILE A 86 -39.18 -2.01 5.38
CA ILE A 86 -37.78 -1.92 5.83
C ILE A 86 -37.59 -2.51 7.26
N ALA A 87 -38.63 -3.09 7.85
CA ALA A 87 -38.53 -3.74 9.14
C ALA A 87 -37.89 -5.13 8.98
N HIS A 88 -36.61 -5.29 9.35
CA HIS A 88 -36.12 -6.41 10.17
C HIS A 88 -34.60 -6.35 10.48
N ARG A 89 -33.86 -5.29 10.06
CA ARG A 89 -32.48 -5.00 10.52
C ARG A 89 -31.88 -3.56 10.42
N PRO A 90 -32.58 -2.41 10.26
CA PRO A 90 -31.93 -1.08 10.08
C PRO A 90 -31.95 -0.10 11.28
N ASN A 91 -32.82 -0.27 12.29
CA ASN A 91 -33.03 0.78 13.32
C ASN A 91 -31.82 1.07 14.22
N ASN A 92 -30.93 0.10 14.44
CA ASN A 92 -29.79 0.30 15.34
C ASN A 92 -28.73 1.25 14.75
N ASN A 93 -28.61 1.31 13.41
CA ASN A 93 -27.56 2.08 12.77
C ASN A 93 -27.89 3.57 12.70
N VAL A 94 -29.16 3.92 12.47
CA VAL A 94 -29.61 5.31 12.52
C VAL A 94 -29.46 5.87 13.92
N ASN A 95 -29.83 5.10 14.95
CA ASN A 95 -29.67 5.50 16.36
C ASN A 95 -28.21 5.75 16.75
N TYR A 96 -27.28 4.94 16.26
CA TYR A 96 -25.85 5.15 16.45
C TYR A 96 -25.39 6.50 15.88
N TYR A 97 -25.64 6.74 14.59
CA TYR A 97 -25.27 8.01 13.96
C TYR A 97 -25.95 9.20 14.62
N ARG A 98 -27.22 9.04 14.99
CA ARG A 98 -28.00 10.05 15.71
C ARG A 98 -27.32 10.46 17.02
N SER A 99 -26.84 9.50 17.80
CA SER A 99 -26.09 9.79 19.04
C SER A 99 -24.81 10.58 18.75
N ILE A 100 -24.03 10.15 17.75
CA ILE A 100 -22.78 10.84 17.36
C ILE A 100 -23.07 12.28 16.93
N PHE A 101 -24.07 12.49 16.08
CA PHE A 101 -24.39 13.83 15.59
C PHE A 101 -24.99 14.72 16.68
N GLN A 102 -25.76 14.18 17.62
CA GLN A 102 -26.22 14.92 18.79
C GLN A 102 -25.05 15.39 19.67
N ASP A 103 -24.05 14.54 19.89
CA ASP A 103 -22.83 14.92 20.60
C ASP A 103 -22.11 16.05 19.85
N LEU A 104 -21.94 15.93 18.53
CA LEU A 104 -21.30 16.96 17.70
C LEU A 104 -22.08 18.30 17.69
N VAL A 105 -23.41 18.26 17.78
CA VAL A 105 -24.23 19.47 17.97
C VAL A 105 -23.99 20.07 19.34
N SER A 106 -24.00 19.25 20.40
CA SER A 106 -23.80 19.72 21.77
C SER A 106 -22.41 20.32 22.00
N GLU A 107 -21.40 19.79 21.31
CA GLU A 107 -20.01 20.26 21.35
C GLU A 107 -19.76 21.47 20.43
N GLY A 108 -20.74 21.87 19.60
CA GLY A 108 -20.65 23.03 18.70
C GLY A 108 -19.84 22.79 17.43
N PHE A 109 -19.66 21.54 17.02
CA PHE A 109 -19.02 21.17 15.75
C PHE A 109 -20.02 21.07 14.59
N LEU A 110 -21.30 20.86 14.90
CA LEU A 110 -22.40 20.76 13.94
C LEU A 110 -23.53 21.71 14.36
N SER A 111 -24.14 22.41 13.41
CA SER A 111 -25.32 23.27 13.64
C SER A 111 -26.54 22.71 12.88
N PRO A 112 -27.78 22.83 13.39
CA PRO A 112 -29.00 22.50 12.65
C PRO A 112 -29.11 23.17 11.28
N ASP A 113 -28.54 24.37 11.12
CA ASP A 113 -28.56 25.13 9.87
C ASP A 113 -27.40 24.79 8.91
N SER A 114 -26.57 23.79 9.25
CA SER A 114 -25.37 23.46 8.44
C SER A 114 -25.76 22.79 7.13
N THR A 115 -25.12 23.17 6.03
CA THR A 115 -25.10 22.36 4.81
C THR A 115 -24.12 21.21 5.01
N THR A 116 -24.58 19.95 4.89
CA THR A 116 -23.82 18.77 5.32
C THR A 116 -23.66 17.72 4.24
N LEU A 117 -22.46 17.13 4.19
CA LEU A 117 -22.12 16.05 3.27
C LEU A 117 -21.60 14.81 4.02
N CYS A 118 -22.24 13.67 3.79
CA CYS A 118 -21.74 12.37 4.24
C CYS A 118 -20.99 11.67 3.10
N LEU A 119 -19.68 11.50 3.27
CA LEU A 119 -18.79 10.85 2.33
C LEU A 119 -18.89 9.32 2.46
N ASP A 120 -19.14 8.67 1.32
CA ASP A 120 -19.30 7.21 1.20
C ASP A 120 -20.46 6.61 2.01
N SER A 121 -21.55 7.38 2.09
CA SER A 121 -22.82 6.95 2.66
C SER A 121 -23.42 5.81 1.85
N LEU A 122 -23.42 4.59 2.41
CA LEU A 122 -23.90 3.39 1.70
C LEU A 122 -25.36 3.49 1.26
N ASN A 123 -26.26 3.66 2.22
CA ASN A 123 -27.72 3.70 2.01
C ASN A 123 -28.34 4.99 2.58
N GLY A 124 -27.54 6.00 2.93
CA GLY A 124 -28.07 7.25 3.50
C GLY A 124 -28.44 7.16 4.98
N LEU A 125 -28.02 6.15 5.74
CA LEU A 125 -28.43 5.99 7.16
C LEU A 125 -27.87 7.10 8.06
N ASP A 126 -26.65 7.55 7.79
CA ASP A 126 -26.02 8.74 8.37
C ASP A 126 -26.77 10.02 7.98
N VAL A 127 -27.13 10.17 6.70
CA VAL A 127 -27.93 11.31 6.21
C VAL A 127 -29.32 11.34 6.84
N LEU A 128 -29.96 10.18 6.98
CA LEU A 128 -31.25 10.04 7.64
C LEU A 128 -31.16 10.46 9.10
N ALA A 129 -30.12 10.02 9.81
CA ALA A 129 -29.87 10.40 11.20
C ALA A 129 -29.67 11.93 11.37
N LEU A 130 -28.93 12.58 10.46
CA LEU A 130 -28.78 14.04 10.46
C LEU A 130 -30.14 14.75 10.31
N ARG A 131 -30.96 14.29 9.36
CA ARG A 131 -32.29 14.86 9.11
C ARG A 131 -33.23 14.67 10.31
N GLU A 132 -33.18 13.51 10.97
CA GLU A 132 -33.98 13.23 12.17
C GLU A 132 -33.63 14.14 13.37
N ILE A 133 -32.40 14.64 13.46
CA ILE A 133 -31.98 15.59 14.51
C ILE A 133 -32.16 17.06 14.11
N GLY A 134 -32.76 17.32 12.95
CA GLY A 134 -33.09 18.67 12.48
C GLY A 134 -32.02 19.32 11.59
N VAL A 135 -30.96 18.59 11.20
CA VAL A 135 -30.01 19.06 10.17
C VAL A 135 -30.59 18.66 8.82
N LEU A 136 -31.41 19.54 8.24
CA LEU A 136 -32.25 19.17 7.08
C LEU A 136 -31.47 19.16 5.75
N ASP A 137 -30.51 20.09 5.59
CA ASP A 137 -29.69 20.18 4.39
C ASP A 137 -28.52 19.19 4.45
N SER A 138 -28.87 17.91 4.37
CA SER A 138 -27.94 16.79 4.40
C SER A 138 -28.05 15.94 3.15
N ILE A 139 -26.91 15.63 2.55
CA ILE A 139 -26.80 14.73 1.40
C ILE A 139 -25.62 13.76 1.57
N GLY A 140 -25.78 12.54 1.09
CA GLY A 140 -24.72 11.54 1.04
C GLY A 140 -24.15 11.39 -0.36
N VAL A 141 -22.90 10.93 -0.46
CA VAL A 141 -22.32 10.46 -1.71
C VAL A 141 -21.82 9.04 -1.61
N SER A 142 -21.99 8.26 -2.67
CA SER A 142 -21.41 6.92 -2.78
C SER A 142 -21.17 6.54 -4.23
N LYS A 143 -20.48 5.42 -4.46
CA LYS A 143 -20.30 4.86 -5.81
C LYS A 143 -21.66 4.52 -6.43
N ILE A 144 -22.57 3.98 -5.63
CA ILE A 144 -23.93 3.62 -6.02
C ILE A 144 -24.88 4.66 -5.42
N ALA A 145 -25.73 5.28 -6.24
CA ALA A 145 -26.74 6.22 -5.76
C ALA A 145 -27.85 5.49 -4.98
N SER A 146 -28.40 6.15 -3.97
CA SER A 146 -29.60 5.73 -3.24
C SER A 146 -30.49 6.95 -3.00
N PRO A 147 -31.24 7.39 -4.03
CA PRO A 147 -32.08 8.58 -3.93
C PRO A 147 -33.22 8.38 -2.90
N PRO A 148 -33.66 9.45 -2.20
CA PRO A 148 -33.21 10.83 -2.34
C PRO A 148 -32.00 11.20 -1.46
N LEU A 149 -31.49 10.28 -0.64
CA LEU A 149 -30.50 10.57 0.40
C LEU A 149 -29.06 10.54 -0.10
N VAL A 150 -28.77 9.77 -1.14
CA VAL A 150 -27.40 9.55 -1.63
C VAL A 150 -27.31 9.74 -3.13
N VAL A 151 -26.38 10.58 -3.56
CA VAL A 151 -26.04 10.79 -4.98
C VAL A 151 -24.78 10.00 -5.37
N SER A 152 -24.67 9.65 -6.65
CA SER A 152 -23.49 8.93 -7.16
C SER A 152 -22.28 9.88 -7.31
N ARG A 153 -21.09 9.41 -6.95
CA ARG A 153 -19.82 10.13 -7.16
C ARG A 153 -18.92 9.46 -8.20
N LYS A 154 -18.09 10.27 -8.87
CA LYS A 154 -16.97 9.77 -9.68
C LYS A 154 -15.74 9.52 -8.79
N PRO A 155 -14.84 8.60 -9.15
CA PRO A 155 -13.64 8.32 -8.35
C PRO A 155 -12.70 9.52 -8.16
N SER A 156 -12.69 10.45 -9.12
CA SER A 156 -11.75 11.57 -9.16
C SER A 156 -12.35 12.91 -8.71
N ARG A 157 -13.68 13.03 -8.66
CA ARG A 157 -14.35 14.30 -8.36
C ARG A 157 -15.74 14.09 -7.80
N LEU A 158 -16.03 14.74 -6.67
CA LEU A 158 -17.35 14.83 -6.08
C LEU A 158 -18.24 15.75 -6.93
N PRO A 159 -19.55 15.47 -7.04
CA PRO A 159 -20.48 16.22 -7.90
C PRO A 159 -20.94 17.54 -7.24
N PHE A 160 -20.04 18.25 -6.57
CA PHE A 160 -20.33 19.50 -5.86
C PHE A 160 -19.27 20.55 -6.14
N ASP A 161 -19.66 21.81 -6.04
CA ASP A 161 -18.79 22.96 -6.20
C ASP A 161 -17.85 23.14 -5.00
N ASP A 162 -16.84 23.99 -5.18
CA ASP A 162 -15.89 24.31 -4.12
C ASP A 162 -16.61 25.03 -2.97
N GLU A 163 -16.23 24.76 -1.72
CA GLU A 163 -16.80 25.41 -0.53
C GLU A 163 -18.34 25.32 -0.44
N SER A 164 -18.89 24.14 -0.70
CA SER A 164 -20.34 23.88 -0.65
C SER A 164 -20.87 23.53 0.74
N PHE A 165 -20.07 22.88 1.59
CA PHE A 165 -20.54 22.27 2.86
C PHE A 165 -19.92 22.92 4.09
N ASP A 166 -20.74 23.20 5.11
CA ASP A 166 -20.28 23.69 6.42
C ASP A 166 -19.70 22.55 7.28
N PHE A 167 -20.21 21.33 7.07
CA PHE A 167 -19.79 20.14 7.79
C PHE A 167 -19.73 18.93 6.86
N GLU A 168 -18.66 18.15 7.01
CA GLU A 168 -18.47 16.90 6.27
C GLU A 168 -18.18 15.75 7.22
N PHE A 169 -18.78 14.58 6.97
CA PHE A 169 -18.61 13.38 7.78
C PHE A 169 -18.18 12.19 6.92
N SER A 170 -17.28 11.36 7.43
CA SER A 170 -16.90 10.09 6.81
C SER A 170 -16.82 8.99 7.86
N ASP A 171 -17.60 7.94 7.65
CA ASP A 171 -17.56 6.73 8.49
C ASP A 171 -16.44 5.76 8.07
N VAL A 172 -16.24 4.72 8.89
CA VAL A 172 -15.33 3.59 8.70
C VAL A 172 -15.73 2.76 7.48
N SER A 173 -15.38 3.23 6.28
CA SER A 173 -15.64 2.44 5.08
C SER A 173 -14.62 2.69 3.98
N ASP A 174 -14.55 3.91 3.44
CA ASP A 174 -13.74 4.14 2.24
C ASP A 174 -12.38 4.75 2.56
N LEU A 175 -12.18 5.65 3.54
CA LEU A 175 -10.83 6.23 3.74
C LEU A 175 -9.79 5.18 4.17
N ASP A 176 -10.14 4.28 5.09
CA ASP A 176 -9.27 3.19 5.54
C ASP A 176 -9.00 2.16 4.42
N ARG A 177 -9.96 2.01 3.49
CA ARG A 177 -9.94 1.01 2.41
C ARG A 177 -9.64 1.60 1.02
N SER A 178 -9.46 2.93 0.93
CA SER A 178 -9.36 3.64 -0.34
C SER A 178 -8.02 3.34 -0.98
N ASN A 179 -8.06 3.10 -2.28
CA ASN A 179 -6.86 2.97 -3.10
C ASN A 179 -6.20 4.33 -3.36
N ASN A 180 -6.86 5.45 -3.03
CA ASN A 180 -6.32 6.78 -3.24
C ASN A 180 -6.79 7.78 -2.14
N PRO A 181 -6.19 7.72 -0.94
CA PRO A 181 -6.55 8.61 0.17
C PRO A 181 -6.26 10.08 -0.12
N VAL A 182 -5.32 10.38 -1.04
CA VAL A 182 -4.98 11.75 -1.43
C VAL A 182 -6.11 12.40 -2.22
N ILE A 183 -6.69 11.71 -3.20
CA ILE A 183 -7.83 12.25 -3.96
C ILE A 183 -9.02 12.47 -3.03
N PHE A 184 -9.31 11.49 -2.16
CA PHE A 184 -10.38 11.60 -1.17
C PHE A 184 -10.21 12.86 -0.31
N ALA A 185 -9.04 13.02 0.33
CA ALA A 185 -8.78 14.16 1.20
C ALA A 185 -8.81 15.49 0.44
N SER A 186 -8.31 15.52 -0.80
CA SER A 186 -8.35 16.72 -1.64
C SER A 186 -9.76 17.15 -2.02
N GLU A 187 -10.66 16.19 -2.29
CA GLU A 187 -12.04 16.49 -2.66
C GLU A 187 -12.86 16.91 -1.43
N ALA A 188 -12.70 16.23 -0.29
CA ALA A 188 -13.30 16.66 0.98
C ALA A 188 -12.84 18.08 1.36
N ALA A 189 -11.53 18.35 1.28
CA ALA A 189 -11.00 19.69 1.53
C ALA A 189 -11.51 20.75 0.54
N ARG A 190 -11.79 20.36 -0.71
CA ARG A 190 -12.30 21.26 -1.75
C ARG A 190 -13.75 21.65 -1.50
N THR A 191 -14.60 20.68 -1.18
CA THR A 191 -16.04 20.89 -0.96
C THR A 191 -16.36 21.48 0.40
N LEU A 192 -15.50 21.30 1.40
CA LEU A 192 -15.66 21.89 2.72
C LEU A 192 -15.41 23.41 2.68
N LYS A 193 -16.30 24.19 3.29
CA LYS A 193 -16.17 25.65 3.43
C LYS A 193 -15.04 26.03 4.37
N SER A 194 -14.44 27.19 4.14
CA SER A 194 -13.50 27.82 5.06
C SER A 194 -14.12 28.00 6.45
N GLY A 195 -13.51 27.43 7.49
CA GLY A 195 -14.06 27.42 8.84
C GLY A 195 -15.04 26.26 9.13
N GLY A 196 -15.36 25.43 8.15
CA GLY A 196 -16.14 24.20 8.32
C GLY A 196 -15.35 23.09 9.01
N TYR A 197 -16.07 22.09 9.51
CA TYR A 197 -15.50 20.92 10.19
C TYR A 197 -15.60 19.66 9.33
N PHE A 198 -14.53 18.88 9.33
CA PHE A 198 -14.54 17.51 8.83
C PHE A 198 -14.35 16.55 9.99
N VAL A 199 -15.24 15.56 10.07
CA VAL A 199 -15.21 14.49 11.07
C VAL A 199 -15.00 13.17 10.37
N ALA A 200 -13.92 12.48 10.70
CA ALA A 200 -13.60 11.17 10.17
C ALA A 200 -13.59 10.13 11.29
N HIS A 201 -14.21 9.00 11.01
CA HIS A 201 -14.21 7.81 11.85
C HIS A 201 -13.30 6.76 11.18
N THR A 202 -12.29 6.27 11.89
CA THR A 202 -11.30 5.31 11.36
C THR A 202 -10.98 4.17 12.34
N MET A 203 -10.58 3.01 11.82
CA MET A 203 -10.03 1.90 12.61
C MET A 203 -8.60 2.13 13.09
N ALA A 204 -7.86 3.05 12.46
CA ALA A 204 -6.46 3.30 12.75
C ALA A 204 -6.32 4.18 14.02
N LYS A 205 -5.56 3.68 15.00
CA LYS A 205 -5.51 4.25 16.38
C LYS A 205 -4.15 4.80 16.77
N ASP A 206 -3.10 4.42 16.04
CA ASP A 206 -1.75 4.76 16.42
C ASP A 206 -1.37 6.19 15.98
N THR A 207 -0.34 6.74 16.61
CA THR A 207 0.08 8.12 16.33
C THR A 207 0.65 8.29 14.91
N TYR A 208 1.21 7.23 14.30
CA TYR A 208 1.76 7.30 12.95
C TYR A 208 0.64 7.44 11.91
N SER A 209 -0.43 6.64 12.04
CA SER A 209 -1.60 6.76 11.17
C SER A 209 -2.31 8.09 11.37
N LEU A 210 -2.53 8.55 12.61
CA LEU A 210 -3.10 9.89 12.86
C LEU A 210 -2.27 11.00 12.17
N ASN A 211 -0.94 10.98 12.30
CA ASN A 211 -0.10 11.99 11.64
C ASN A 211 -0.16 11.86 10.11
N SER A 212 -0.21 10.64 9.58
CA SER A 212 -0.33 10.39 8.15
C SER A 212 -1.67 10.90 7.61
N PHE A 213 -2.76 10.71 8.35
CA PHE A 213 -4.08 11.28 8.05
C PHE A 213 -4.01 12.80 7.99
N LEU A 214 -3.42 13.45 9.01
CA LEU A 214 -3.33 14.91 9.07
C LEU A 214 -2.49 15.49 7.91
N ASP A 215 -1.42 14.78 7.49
CA ASP A 215 -0.59 15.18 6.36
C ASP A 215 -1.32 15.10 4.99
N LEU A 216 -2.50 14.45 4.92
CA LEU A 216 -3.39 14.50 3.75
C LEU A 216 -4.22 15.80 3.70
N PHE A 217 -4.48 16.43 4.85
CA PHE A 217 -5.34 17.60 4.98
C PHE A 217 -4.53 18.86 5.34
N ASN A 218 -3.60 19.25 4.45
CA ASN A 218 -2.70 20.38 4.69
C ASN A 218 -3.38 21.75 4.86
N CYS A 219 -4.65 21.90 4.44
CA CYS A 219 -5.45 23.11 4.62
C CYS A 219 -6.27 23.13 5.93
N CYS A 220 -6.17 22.08 6.74
CA CYS A 220 -6.99 21.91 7.93
C CYS A 220 -6.13 21.93 9.19
N ARG A 221 -6.69 22.50 10.25
CA ARG A 221 -6.14 22.45 11.60
C ARG A 221 -6.73 21.28 12.36
N PHE A 222 -5.88 20.49 13.01
CA PHE A 222 -6.31 19.46 13.94
C PHE A 222 -7.02 20.08 15.15
N ILE A 223 -8.19 19.53 15.51
CA ILE A 223 -8.96 19.96 16.68
C ILE A 223 -8.83 18.95 17.81
N ARG A 224 -9.26 17.71 17.57
CA ARG A 224 -9.20 16.63 18.56
C ARG A 224 -9.26 15.25 17.90
N SER A 225 -8.83 14.24 18.64
CA SER A 225 -9.13 12.85 18.34
C SER A 225 -9.49 12.07 19.60
N ARG A 226 -10.40 11.10 19.50
CA ARG A 226 -10.81 10.24 20.63
C ARG A 226 -11.26 8.86 20.17
N GLU A 227 -11.20 7.88 21.06
CA GLU A 227 -11.85 6.58 20.82
C GLU A 227 -13.35 6.66 21.14
N ILE A 228 -14.17 6.06 20.29
CA ILE A 228 -15.62 5.87 20.44
C ILE A 228 -15.98 4.40 20.16
N ASP A 229 -17.15 3.96 20.63
CA ASP A 229 -17.63 2.59 20.39
C ASP A 229 -18.07 2.40 18.92
N ASN A 230 -17.76 1.27 18.29
CA ASN A 230 -18.17 0.99 16.90
C ASN A 230 -19.59 0.44 16.83
N LEU A 231 -20.29 0.84 15.77
CA LEU A 231 -21.62 0.40 15.36
C LEU A 231 -21.81 -1.12 15.36
N ASP A 232 -20.84 -1.87 14.86
CA ASP A 232 -20.97 -3.33 14.64
C ASP A 232 -20.53 -4.18 15.84
N SER A 233 -19.78 -3.62 16.79
CA SER A 233 -19.35 -4.33 17.99
C SER A 233 -18.74 -3.37 19.02
N PRO A 234 -19.18 -3.37 20.29
CA PRO A 234 -18.53 -2.61 21.37
C PRO A 234 -17.09 -3.08 21.66
N VAL A 235 -16.64 -4.17 21.05
CA VAL A 235 -15.26 -4.67 21.14
C VAL A 235 -14.34 -3.97 20.12
N LEU A 236 -14.89 -3.51 19.00
CA LEU A 236 -14.15 -2.71 18.03
C LEU A 236 -14.37 -1.25 18.38
N ARG A 237 -13.32 -0.53 18.80
CA ARG A 237 -13.40 0.93 18.97
C ARG A 237 -13.02 1.62 17.67
N VAL A 238 -13.76 2.66 17.31
CA VAL A 238 -13.44 3.59 16.23
C VAL A 238 -12.68 4.78 16.80
N HIS A 239 -11.80 5.38 16.02
CA HIS A 239 -11.14 6.62 16.38
C HIS A 239 -11.79 7.76 15.58
N GLU A 240 -12.39 8.70 16.31
CA GLU A 240 -12.94 9.92 15.75
C GLU A 240 -11.84 10.98 15.66
N ILE A 241 -11.68 11.58 14.48
CA ILE A 241 -10.74 12.67 14.23
C ILE A 241 -11.54 13.86 13.72
N ILE A 242 -11.38 15.00 14.40
CA ILE A 242 -12.02 16.27 14.00
C ILE A 242 -10.94 17.24 13.53
N ILE A 243 -11.11 17.75 12.32
CA ILE A 243 -10.29 18.80 11.75
C ILE A 243 -11.16 19.96 11.27
N LYS A 244 -10.59 21.17 11.24
CA LYS A 244 -11.28 22.38 10.78
C LYS A 244 -10.54 22.98 9.61
N LYS A 245 -11.23 23.29 8.50
CA LYS A 245 -10.60 24.00 7.37
C LYS A 245 -10.21 25.40 7.82
N GLU A 246 -8.95 25.77 7.62
CA GLU A 246 -8.53 27.13 7.95
C GLU A 246 -9.12 28.12 6.96
N SER A 247 -9.64 29.24 7.45
CA SER A 247 -10.04 30.34 6.58
C SER A 247 -8.80 30.89 5.88
N VAL A 248 -8.83 30.98 4.55
CA VAL A 248 -7.76 31.59 3.77
C VAL A 248 -7.60 33.03 4.24
N LYS A 249 -6.61 33.28 5.10
CA LYS A 249 -6.18 34.65 5.40
C LYS A 249 -5.47 35.16 4.15
N PHE A 250 -6.22 35.83 3.26
CA PHE A 250 -5.66 36.75 2.28
C PHE A 250 -4.76 37.73 3.06
N GLY A 251 -3.44 37.52 3.04
CA GLY A 251 -2.50 38.34 3.82
C GLY A 251 -1.40 37.59 4.57
N LYS A 252 -1.25 36.28 4.41
CA LYS A 252 0.09 35.70 4.40
C LYS A 252 0.36 35.21 3.00
N THR A 253 1.02 36.06 2.21
CA THR A 253 2.04 35.60 1.27
C THR A 253 2.64 34.35 1.89
N GLN A 254 2.49 33.19 1.25
CA GLN A 254 3.45 32.15 1.51
C GLN A 254 4.77 32.85 1.23
N ASN A 255 5.48 33.23 2.28
CA ASN A 255 6.91 33.26 2.23
C ASN A 255 7.25 31.84 1.78
N THR A 256 7.34 31.65 0.46
CA THR A 256 8.56 31.14 -0.11
C THR A 256 9.66 31.95 0.56
N ASN A 257 10.03 31.52 1.77
CA ASN A 257 11.32 31.80 2.31
C ASN A 257 12.23 31.24 1.23
N SER A 258 12.66 32.13 0.35
CA SER A 258 14.02 32.19 -0.11
C SER A 258 14.89 32.04 1.13
N VAL A 259 15.08 30.78 1.56
CA VAL A 259 16.12 30.43 2.51
C VAL A 259 17.40 30.59 1.71
N ARG A 260 17.87 31.84 1.65
CA ARG A 260 19.29 32.15 1.60
C ARG A 260 19.97 31.18 2.55
N GLY A 261 20.90 30.43 1.98
CA GLY A 261 21.44 29.20 2.54
C GLY A 261 21.78 29.30 4.01
N ASN A 262 21.22 28.39 4.80
CA ASN A 262 21.87 27.91 5.99
C ASN A 262 21.85 26.38 5.93
N TYR A 263 23.00 25.82 5.58
CA TYR A 263 23.22 24.39 5.40
C TYR A 263 23.08 23.64 6.72
N SER A 264 21.86 23.25 7.07
CA SER A 264 21.60 22.09 7.90
C SER A 264 20.23 21.51 7.56
N ASN A 265 20.12 20.85 6.40
CA ASN A 265 18.95 20.06 5.99
C ASN A 265 18.81 18.78 6.85
N LYS A 266 18.81 18.92 8.18
CA LYS A 266 18.60 17.82 9.11
C LYS A 266 17.13 17.43 9.09
N CYS A 267 16.84 16.14 9.09
CA CYS A 267 15.47 15.65 9.19
C CYS A 267 14.80 16.21 10.45
N SER A 268 13.68 16.91 10.27
CA SER A 268 12.80 17.24 11.40
C SER A 268 12.05 15.98 11.81
N VAL A 269 12.58 15.26 12.79
CA VAL A 269 12.02 14.01 13.28
C VAL A 269 10.93 14.31 14.32
N ARG A 270 9.67 14.03 13.97
CA ARG A 270 8.54 14.12 14.91
C ARG A 270 8.72 13.13 16.07
N GLY A 271 8.21 13.48 17.26
CA GLY A 271 8.41 12.69 18.49
C GLY A 271 8.00 11.22 18.38
N TYR A 272 6.86 10.94 17.74
CA TYR A 272 6.38 9.55 17.56
C TYR A 272 7.32 8.68 16.72
N LYS A 273 8.04 9.26 15.72
CA LYS A 273 9.04 8.50 14.95
C LYS A 273 10.21 8.07 15.83
N ARG A 274 10.64 8.91 16.77
CA ARG A 274 11.69 8.54 17.76
C ARG A 274 11.23 7.41 18.67
N GLU A 275 9.95 7.42 19.05
CA GLU A 275 9.39 6.35 19.87
C GLU A 275 9.35 5.02 19.10
N LEU A 276 8.96 5.03 17.83
CA LEU A 276 9.01 3.84 16.97
C LEU A 276 10.44 3.29 16.83
N VAL A 277 11.45 4.15 16.70
CA VAL A 277 12.86 3.73 16.68
C VAL A 277 13.29 3.08 18.01
N ARG A 278 12.78 3.55 19.14
CA ARG A 278 13.05 2.93 20.46
C ARG A 278 12.42 1.56 20.60
N LEU A 279 11.30 1.31 19.92
CA LEU A 279 10.65 0.01 19.90
C LEU A 279 11.41 -1.02 19.03
N ALA A 280 12.32 -0.59 18.17
CA ALA A 280 13.12 -1.45 17.29
C ALA A 280 13.91 -2.52 18.08
N GLU A 281 14.29 -3.60 17.40
CA GLU A 281 15.22 -4.57 17.97
C GLU A 281 16.58 -3.92 18.33
N PRO A 282 17.26 -4.35 19.39
CA PRO A 282 18.54 -3.77 19.78
C PRO A 282 19.60 -3.98 18.68
N LEU A 283 20.49 -3.00 18.52
CA LEU A 283 21.66 -3.17 17.66
C LEU A 283 22.57 -4.25 18.25
N ILE A 284 23.06 -5.13 17.38
CA ILE A 284 24.09 -6.11 17.69
C ILE A 284 25.39 -5.31 17.82
N THR A 285 25.92 -5.17 19.03
CA THR A 285 27.12 -4.35 19.31
C THR A 285 28.44 -5.10 19.10
N GLU A 286 28.39 -6.42 19.00
CA GLU A 286 29.58 -7.27 18.86
C GLU A 286 29.58 -8.01 17.52
N GLU A 287 30.76 -8.08 16.91
CA GLU A 287 30.95 -8.76 15.64
C GLU A 287 30.68 -10.27 15.80
N THR A 288 29.65 -10.78 15.15
CA THR A 288 29.25 -12.20 15.34
C THR A 288 30.16 -13.16 14.58
N LEU A 289 30.49 -14.31 15.18
CA LEU A 289 31.25 -15.40 14.53
C LEU A 289 30.35 -16.39 13.75
N LYS A 290 29.04 -16.22 13.77
CA LYS A 290 28.07 -17.03 13.01
C LYS A 290 27.64 -16.29 11.74
N PRO A 291 27.16 -16.99 10.69
CA PRO A 291 26.57 -16.34 9.52
C PRO A 291 25.35 -15.48 9.92
N TRP A 292 25.24 -14.28 9.35
CA TRP A 292 24.14 -13.32 9.62
C TRP A 292 22.73 -13.93 9.46
N ILE A 293 22.59 -14.92 8.58
CA ILE A 293 21.36 -15.66 8.26
C ILE A 293 20.73 -16.32 9.50
N THR A 294 21.52 -16.70 10.51
CA THR A 294 21.02 -17.46 11.67
C THR A 294 20.20 -16.61 12.66
N ARG A 295 20.20 -15.27 12.54
CA ARG A 295 19.56 -14.37 13.53
C ARG A 295 18.47 -13.43 13.02
N LYS A 296 17.99 -13.56 11.77
CA LYS A 296 16.86 -12.76 11.22
C LYS A 296 15.50 -12.98 11.92
N ARG A 297 15.46 -13.58 13.12
CA ARG A 297 14.25 -14.13 13.74
C ARG A 297 13.41 -13.17 14.58
N ASN A 298 13.82 -11.91 14.79
CA ASN A 298 13.09 -10.94 15.62
C ASN A 298 13.16 -9.50 15.07
N ILE A 299 13.04 -9.32 13.76
CA ILE A 299 12.96 -7.96 13.19
C ILE A 299 11.57 -7.39 13.48
N LYS A 300 11.52 -6.16 14.01
CA LYS A 300 10.27 -5.45 14.26
C LYS A 300 9.97 -4.51 13.11
N TYR A 301 9.26 -5.03 12.10
CA TYR A 301 8.87 -4.26 10.93
C TYR A 301 7.98 -3.07 11.30
N LEU A 302 8.16 -1.92 10.65
CA LEU A 302 7.37 -0.72 10.93
C LEU A 302 5.88 -1.00 10.73
N SER A 303 5.54 -1.62 9.61
CA SER A 303 4.16 -2.01 9.26
C SER A 303 3.60 -3.16 10.10
N SER A 304 4.33 -3.68 11.08
CA SER A 304 3.76 -4.53 12.15
C SER A 304 3.49 -3.75 13.44
N MET A 305 4.03 -2.53 13.58
CA MET A 305 3.88 -1.68 14.76
C MET A 305 2.84 -0.56 14.55
N VAL A 306 2.58 -0.15 13.31
CA VAL A 306 1.70 0.98 12.98
C VAL A 306 0.78 0.67 11.82
N ASP A 307 -0.36 1.35 11.73
CA ASP A 307 -1.22 1.32 10.54
C ASP A 307 -0.66 2.26 9.46
N ILE A 308 -0.49 1.74 8.24
CA ILE A 308 0.09 2.48 7.11
C ILE A 308 -0.97 2.97 6.10
N SER A 309 -2.26 2.88 6.42
CA SER A 309 -3.36 3.05 5.47
C SER A 309 -3.46 4.43 4.83
N PHE A 310 -3.09 5.49 5.55
CA PHE A 310 -3.21 6.88 5.08
C PHE A 310 -2.02 7.37 4.27
N LYS A 311 -1.39 6.47 3.52
CA LYS A 311 -0.25 6.75 2.66
C LYS A 311 -0.68 6.79 1.20
N ARG A 312 -0.07 7.71 0.45
CA ARG A 312 -0.38 7.94 -0.97
C ARG A 312 0.02 6.75 -1.83
N ARG A 313 1.27 6.30 -1.68
CA ARG A 313 1.83 5.12 -2.36
C ARG A 313 2.67 4.32 -1.37
N TYR A 314 2.90 3.07 -1.72
CA TYR A 314 3.73 2.15 -0.97
C TYR A 314 4.87 1.74 -1.89
N ILE A 315 6.11 2.00 -1.49
CA ILE A 315 7.27 1.91 -2.36
C ILE A 315 8.33 1.06 -1.68
N TYR A 316 8.85 0.08 -2.41
CA TYR A 316 10.01 -0.69 -2.00
C TYR A 316 11.17 -0.44 -2.96
N ILE A 317 12.31 -0.05 -2.41
CA ILE A 317 13.52 0.26 -3.17
C ILE A 317 14.60 -0.71 -2.71
N ASP A 318 15.08 -1.53 -3.64
CA ASP A 318 16.17 -2.47 -3.40
C ASP A 318 17.45 -1.98 -4.06
N VAL A 319 18.37 -1.47 -3.25
CA VAL A 319 19.63 -0.86 -3.69
C VAL A 319 20.74 -1.89 -3.65
N GLY A 320 21.27 -2.24 -4.82
CA GLY A 320 22.15 -3.40 -5.01
C GLY A 320 21.33 -4.70 -5.00
N SER A 321 20.36 -4.77 -5.92
CA SER A 321 19.34 -5.81 -5.89
C SER A 321 19.81 -7.17 -6.40
N ARG A 322 20.88 -7.24 -7.20
CA ARG A 322 21.41 -8.47 -7.82
C ARG A 322 20.34 -9.18 -8.63
N ASN A 323 20.10 -10.47 -8.42
CA ASN A 323 19.05 -11.22 -9.09
C ASN A 323 17.70 -11.09 -8.36
N TYR A 324 16.56 -11.23 -9.04
CA TYR A 324 15.22 -11.02 -8.46
C TYR A 324 14.96 -11.85 -7.19
N GLY A 325 15.54 -13.04 -7.08
CA GLY A 325 15.41 -13.93 -5.93
C GLY A 325 16.23 -13.56 -4.69
N SER A 326 17.10 -12.54 -4.75
CA SER A 326 17.96 -12.14 -3.62
C SER A 326 17.14 -11.60 -2.44
N SER A 327 16.18 -10.72 -2.72
CA SER A 327 15.45 -9.90 -1.75
C SER A 327 13.99 -9.70 -2.18
N ILE A 328 13.75 -9.19 -3.40
CA ILE A 328 12.42 -8.84 -3.93
C ILE A 328 11.52 -10.08 -3.97
N GLY A 329 11.92 -11.07 -4.78
CA GLY A 329 11.18 -12.32 -4.99
C GLY A 329 11.22 -13.29 -3.80
N SER A 330 12.11 -13.06 -2.85
CA SER A 330 12.29 -13.90 -1.66
C SER A 330 11.65 -13.24 -0.44
N TRP A 331 12.42 -12.51 0.36
CA TRP A 331 11.97 -11.97 1.65
C TRP A 331 10.87 -10.91 1.50
N PHE A 332 11.03 -9.92 0.62
CA PHE A 332 10.11 -8.77 0.59
C PHE A 332 8.68 -9.20 0.17
N LEU A 333 8.56 -9.91 -0.95
CA LEU A 333 7.24 -10.36 -1.41
C LEU A 333 6.64 -11.43 -0.49
N LYS A 334 7.43 -12.37 0.04
CA LYS A 334 6.90 -13.51 0.82
C LYS A 334 6.71 -13.23 2.32
N GLN A 335 7.49 -12.33 2.92
CA GLN A 335 7.58 -12.19 4.38
C GLN A 335 7.32 -10.77 4.89
N TYR A 336 7.68 -9.71 4.15
CA TYR A 336 7.45 -8.35 4.62
C TYR A 336 5.94 -8.08 4.82
N PRO A 337 5.50 -7.56 5.99
CA PRO A 337 4.09 -7.35 6.29
C PRO A 337 3.54 -6.12 5.56
N LYS A 338 2.72 -6.35 4.55
CA LYS A 338 2.26 -5.28 3.63
C LYS A 338 0.91 -4.66 3.99
N GLN A 339 0.21 -5.15 5.02
CA GLN A 339 -1.16 -4.75 5.36
C GLN A 339 -2.12 -4.72 4.16
N ASN A 340 -2.01 -5.72 3.27
CA ASN A 340 -2.75 -5.82 2.01
C ASN A 340 -2.57 -4.63 1.04
N LYS A 341 -1.52 -3.81 1.21
CA LYS A 341 -1.19 -2.71 0.30
C LYS A 341 -0.33 -3.21 -0.86
N LYS A 342 -0.55 -2.62 -2.04
CA LYS A 342 0.24 -2.91 -3.24
C LYS A 342 1.46 -2.00 -3.28
N PHE A 343 2.64 -2.60 -3.36
CA PHE A 343 3.91 -1.87 -3.44
C PHE A 343 4.38 -1.69 -4.88
N GLU A 344 4.82 -0.47 -5.19
CA GLU A 344 5.67 -0.15 -6.35
C GLU A 344 7.11 -0.57 -6.01
N ILE A 345 7.74 -1.38 -6.87
CA ILE A 345 9.05 -1.97 -6.59
C ILE A 345 10.09 -1.40 -7.55
N TYR A 346 11.18 -0.89 -7.00
CA TYR A 346 12.36 -0.43 -7.74
C TYR A 346 13.57 -1.30 -7.42
N ALA A 347 14.22 -1.81 -8.45
CA ALA A 347 15.47 -2.58 -8.35
C ALA A 347 16.62 -1.70 -8.87
N VAL A 348 17.60 -1.38 -8.05
CA VAL A 348 18.79 -0.61 -8.45
C VAL A 348 19.95 -1.57 -8.62
N GLU A 349 20.37 -1.79 -9.87
CA GLU A 349 21.40 -2.78 -10.19
C GLU A 349 22.27 -2.33 -11.37
N ALA A 350 23.57 -2.26 -11.14
CA ALA A 350 24.55 -1.79 -12.12
C ALA A 350 25.08 -2.91 -13.02
N ASP A 351 25.18 -4.15 -12.52
CA ASP A 351 25.70 -5.27 -13.28
C ASP A 351 24.67 -5.76 -14.30
N LYS A 352 25.05 -5.62 -15.57
CA LYS A 352 24.25 -6.00 -16.74
C LYS A 352 23.84 -7.47 -16.74
N VAL A 353 24.58 -8.34 -16.04
CA VAL A 353 24.27 -9.77 -15.93
C VAL A 353 22.86 -10.01 -15.36
N TYR A 354 22.36 -9.12 -14.51
CA TYR A 354 21.06 -9.26 -13.87
C TYR A 354 19.91 -8.55 -14.61
N HIS A 355 20.22 -7.67 -15.58
CA HIS A 355 19.22 -6.81 -16.22
C HIS A 355 18.16 -7.60 -16.97
N GLU A 356 18.55 -8.67 -17.65
CA GLU A 356 17.63 -9.50 -18.44
C GLU A 356 16.57 -10.19 -17.56
N GLU A 357 16.95 -10.60 -16.34
CA GLU A 357 15.99 -11.17 -15.40
C GLU A 357 14.90 -10.16 -15.08
N TYR A 358 15.25 -8.93 -14.73
CA TYR A 358 14.26 -7.89 -14.39
C TYR A 358 13.40 -7.45 -15.57
N ARG A 359 13.93 -7.43 -16.80
CA ARG A 359 13.13 -7.16 -18.01
C ARG A 359 11.95 -8.11 -18.15
N SER A 360 12.11 -9.36 -17.71
CA SER A 360 11.06 -10.37 -17.74
C SER A 360 10.04 -10.26 -16.59
N LYS A 361 10.34 -9.50 -15.52
CA LYS A 361 9.50 -9.41 -14.32
C LYS A 361 8.52 -8.24 -14.40
N LYS A 362 7.23 -8.56 -14.51
CA LYS A 362 6.16 -7.55 -14.39
C LYS A 362 6.08 -7.00 -12.97
N GLY A 363 5.85 -5.70 -12.84
CA GLY A 363 5.65 -5.03 -11.55
C GLY A 363 6.93 -4.62 -10.81
N VAL A 364 8.10 -4.75 -11.45
CA VAL A 364 9.38 -4.24 -10.95
C VAL A 364 9.96 -3.26 -11.97
N THR A 365 10.38 -2.10 -11.50
CA THR A 365 11.08 -1.10 -12.32
C THR A 365 12.58 -1.22 -12.07
N LEU A 366 13.34 -1.61 -13.09
CA LEU A 366 14.80 -1.65 -13.03
C LEU A 366 15.39 -0.24 -13.24
N LEU A 367 16.25 0.20 -12.33
CA LEU A 367 17.17 1.32 -12.50
C LEU A 367 18.56 0.72 -12.79
N PRO A 368 19.00 0.68 -14.07
CA PRO A 368 20.21 -0.03 -14.50
C PRO A 368 21.49 0.79 -14.22
N TYR A 369 21.63 1.28 -12.99
CA TYR A 369 22.67 2.20 -12.56
C TYR A 369 23.19 1.81 -11.17
N ALA A 370 24.41 2.22 -10.83
CA ALA A 370 24.90 2.15 -9.46
C ALA A 370 24.37 3.34 -8.66
N ALA A 371 23.75 3.09 -7.51
CA ALA A 371 23.43 4.17 -6.58
C ALA A 371 24.71 4.87 -6.15
N TRP A 372 24.80 6.18 -6.38
CA TRP A 372 25.99 6.96 -6.11
C TRP A 372 25.68 8.37 -5.58
N VAL A 373 26.73 9.11 -5.24
CA VAL A 373 26.61 10.47 -4.67
C VAL A 373 26.38 11.56 -5.72
N ARG A 374 26.67 11.27 -6.99
CA ARG A 374 26.47 12.15 -8.16
C ARG A 374 26.38 11.33 -9.45
N ASN A 375 25.90 11.96 -10.52
CA ASN A 375 25.91 11.36 -11.85
C ASN A 375 27.35 11.33 -12.39
N GLU A 376 27.94 10.15 -12.51
CA GLU A 376 29.26 9.98 -13.12
C GLU A 376 29.48 8.54 -13.62
N THR A 377 30.47 8.35 -14.49
CA THR A 377 30.92 7.01 -14.86
C THR A 377 31.83 6.46 -13.76
N LEU A 378 31.51 5.26 -13.31
CA LEU A 378 32.23 4.53 -12.28
C LEU A 378 32.88 3.27 -12.88
N PHE A 379 33.81 2.70 -12.13
CA PHE A 379 34.51 1.48 -12.54
C PHE A 379 34.28 0.38 -11.51
N PHE A 380 33.86 -0.80 -11.97
CA PHE A 380 33.79 -2.01 -11.15
C PHE A 380 35.19 -2.60 -10.98
N GLU A 381 35.71 -2.58 -9.76
CA GLU A 381 36.93 -3.30 -9.43
C GLU A 381 36.58 -4.76 -9.14
N ILE A 382 36.76 -5.63 -10.14
CA ILE A 382 36.74 -7.07 -9.92
C ILE A 382 38.12 -7.42 -9.35
N ASN A 383 38.21 -7.69 -8.04
CA ASN A 383 39.38 -8.35 -7.47
C ASN A 383 39.55 -9.70 -8.18
N ARG A 384 40.41 -9.74 -9.20
CA ARG A 384 40.81 -10.97 -9.88
C ARG A 384 41.77 -11.70 -8.95
N GLU A 385 41.23 -12.50 -8.03
CA GLU A 385 42.06 -13.57 -7.49
C GLU A 385 42.50 -14.48 -8.65
N PRO A 386 43.79 -14.83 -8.79
CA PRO A 386 44.25 -15.72 -9.82
C PRO A 386 43.78 -17.14 -9.48
N SER A 387 42.55 -17.49 -9.87
CA SER A 387 42.08 -18.86 -9.71
C SER A 387 42.76 -19.77 -10.73
N SER A 388 43.45 -20.77 -10.17
CA SER A 388 44.05 -21.90 -10.84
C SER A 388 43.14 -22.51 -11.90
N ARG A 389 43.73 -22.72 -13.09
CA ARG A 389 43.37 -23.68 -14.16
C ARG A 389 42.09 -24.49 -13.87
N PHE A 390 40.94 -24.02 -14.33
CA PHE A 390 39.84 -24.78 -14.96
C PHE A 390 38.66 -23.81 -15.13
N GLY A 391 38.26 -23.58 -16.38
CA GLY A 391 37.40 -22.46 -16.78
C GLY A 391 35.95 -22.60 -16.34
N VAL A 392 35.59 -21.90 -15.26
CA VAL A 392 34.28 -21.23 -15.11
C VAL A 392 34.55 -19.88 -14.46
N LYS A 393 34.54 -18.80 -15.26
CA LYS A 393 34.70 -17.42 -14.76
C LYS A 393 33.43 -17.01 -14.00
N ARG A 394 33.35 -17.31 -12.71
CA ARG A 394 32.41 -16.63 -11.81
C ARG A 394 32.92 -15.22 -11.57
N ARG A 395 32.22 -14.19 -12.08
CA ARG A 395 32.47 -12.78 -11.69
C ARG A 395 32.16 -12.65 -10.18
N GLY A 396 33.16 -12.23 -9.40
CA GLY A 396 33.00 -11.95 -7.97
C GLY A 396 32.33 -10.59 -7.74
N MET A 397 31.82 -10.38 -6.51
CA MET A 397 31.28 -9.10 -6.03
C MET A 397 32.37 -8.02 -6.09
N GLY A 398 32.28 -7.10 -7.05
CA GLY A 398 33.26 -6.02 -7.23
C GLY A 398 32.96 -4.81 -6.36
N ALA A 399 34.00 -4.10 -5.93
CA ALA A 399 33.85 -2.82 -5.26
C ALA A 399 33.80 -1.70 -6.30
N VAL A 400 33.13 -0.59 -5.99
CA VAL A 400 33.01 0.56 -6.91
C VAL A 400 34.03 1.64 -6.53
N GLN A 401 34.85 2.07 -7.49
CA GLN A 401 35.80 3.18 -7.32
C GLN A 401 35.68 4.23 -8.43
N SER A 402 36.10 5.45 -8.10
CA SER A 402 36.19 6.60 -9.01
C SER A 402 37.56 6.71 -9.71
N SER A 403 38.54 5.85 -9.39
CA SER A 403 39.93 5.98 -9.87
C SER A 403 40.28 5.08 -11.07
N MET A 404 41.02 5.64 -12.04
CA MET A 404 41.34 5.04 -13.34
C MET A 404 42.57 4.11 -13.35
N ARG A 405 42.70 3.16 -12.41
CA ARG A 405 43.85 2.22 -12.47
C ARG A 405 43.47 0.93 -13.20
N PHE A 406 43.90 0.87 -14.47
CA PHE A 406 43.85 -0.31 -15.37
C PHE A 406 42.49 -1.03 -15.44
N VAL A 407 41.50 -0.37 -16.05
CA VAL A 407 40.14 -0.92 -16.17
C VAL A 407 39.76 -1.11 -17.63
N SER A 408 39.24 -2.29 -17.97
CA SER A 408 38.75 -2.59 -19.31
C SER A 408 37.39 -1.92 -19.55
N ASP A 409 37.03 -1.61 -20.81
CA ASP A 409 35.71 -1.05 -21.14
C ASP A 409 34.53 -1.91 -20.64
N ALA A 410 34.77 -3.20 -20.40
CA ALA A 410 33.79 -4.16 -19.90
C ALA A 410 33.41 -3.98 -18.42
N ASP A 411 34.10 -3.08 -17.70
CA ASP A 411 33.91 -2.83 -16.26
C ASP A 411 33.41 -1.39 -15.97
N LYS A 412 33.06 -0.62 -17.01
CA LYS A 412 32.42 0.70 -16.88
C LYS A 412 30.95 0.56 -16.50
N ILE A 413 30.55 1.25 -15.44
CA ILE A 413 29.16 1.37 -15.00
C ILE A 413 28.77 2.83 -14.83
N GLN A 414 27.48 3.11 -14.94
CA GLN A 414 26.95 4.45 -14.74
C GLN A 414 26.44 4.58 -13.30
N GLY A 415 27.01 5.49 -12.55
CA GLY A 415 26.51 5.94 -11.26
C GLY A 415 25.53 7.09 -11.43
N PHE A 416 24.49 7.13 -10.59
CA PHE A 416 23.54 8.24 -10.56
C PHE A 416 23.42 8.82 -9.16
N ASP A 417 23.07 10.11 -9.05
CA ASP A 417 22.77 10.76 -7.78
C ASP A 417 21.49 10.15 -7.20
N PHE A 418 21.67 9.15 -6.33
CA PHE A 418 20.57 8.41 -5.72
C PHE A 418 19.73 9.31 -4.81
N ALA A 419 20.37 10.25 -4.12
CA ALA A 419 19.67 11.18 -3.24
C ALA A 419 18.74 12.11 -4.04
N HIS A 420 19.22 12.63 -5.17
CA HIS A 420 18.42 13.45 -6.07
C HIS A 420 17.27 12.67 -6.71
N TRP A 421 17.53 11.42 -7.14
CA TRP A 421 16.48 10.55 -7.68
C TRP A 421 15.39 10.26 -6.64
N LEU A 422 15.76 10.00 -5.38
CA LEU A 422 14.79 9.76 -4.32
C LEU A 422 13.91 11.00 -4.11
N GLN A 423 14.50 12.18 -4.01
CA GLN A 423 13.79 13.46 -3.83
C GLN A 423 12.84 13.83 -4.97
N THR A 424 13.10 13.34 -6.18
CA THR A 424 12.26 13.60 -7.36
C THR A 424 11.21 12.51 -7.58
N SER A 425 11.43 11.31 -7.03
CA SER A 425 10.57 10.14 -7.25
C SER A 425 9.58 9.87 -6.14
N VAL A 426 9.88 10.28 -4.89
CA VAL A 426 9.03 10.02 -3.72
C VAL A 426 8.69 11.31 -2.97
N SER A 427 7.58 11.26 -2.23
CA SER A 427 7.06 12.35 -1.42
C SER A 427 6.90 11.92 0.04
N LYS A 428 6.79 12.89 0.97
CA LYS A 428 6.62 12.62 2.42
C LYS A 428 5.34 11.84 2.76
N ASN A 429 4.35 11.87 1.86
CA ASN A 429 3.07 11.18 2.02
C ASN A 429 3.12 9.74 1.45
N ASP A 430 4.22 9.35 0.81
CA ASP A 430 4.46 7.96 0.44
C ASP A 430 4.97 7.15 1.66
N PHE A 431 4.83 5.83 1.60
CA PHE A 431 5.44 4.88 2.55
C PHE A 431 6.62 4.20 1.86
N VAL A 432 7.84 4.48 2.33
CA VAL A 432 9.05 4.03 1.62
C VAL A 432 9.85 3.07 2.49
N VAL A 433 10.04 1.86 1.96
CA VAL A 433 10.89 0.81 2.51
C VAL A 433 12.11 0.67 1.62
N MET A 434 13.31 0.71 2.19
CA MET A 434 14.54 0.59 1.43
C MET A 434 15.43 -0.54 1.97
N LYS A 435 15.89 -1.44 1.09
CA LYS A 435 17.02 -2.33 1.39
C LYS A 435 18.27 -1.81 0.68
N MET A 436 19.42 -1.82 1.34
CA MET A 436 20.69 -1.34 0.79
C MET A 436 21.81 -2.34 1.09
N ASP A 437 22.50 -2.75 0.04
CA ASP A 437 23.60 -3.72 0.02
C ASP A 437 24.45 -3.38 -1.21
N VAL A 438 25.45 -2.53 -1.02
CA VAL A 438 26.10 -1.79 -2.12
C VAL A 438 27.61 -1.85 -2.00
N GLU A 439 28.11 -2.96 -1.46
CA GLU A 439 29.51 -3.39 -1.53
C GLU A 439 30.51 -2.31 -1.07
N GLY A 440 30.25 -1.64 0.05
CA GLY A 440 31.16 -0.67 0.67
C GLY A 440 30.83 0.80 0.37
N THR A 441 29.92 1.07 -0.57
CA THR A 441 29.51 2.44 -0.91
C THR A 441 28.53 3.06 0.10
N GLU A 442 28.09 2.31 1.11
CA GLU A 442 27.20 2.74 2.19
C GLU A 442 27.76 3.99 2.90
N PHE A 443 29.07 4.01 3.12
CA PHE A 443 29.80 5.10 3.80
C PHE A 443 29.86 6.41 2.99
N HIS A 444 29.49 6.39 1.72
CA HIS A 444 29.34 7.60 0.89
C HIS A 444 27.86 7.97 0.74
N LEU A 445 27.02 6.97 0.49
CA LEU A 445 25.59 7.15 0.23
C LEU A 445 24.82 7.62 1.46
N ILE A 446 25.03 7.01 2.63
CA ILE A 446 24.26 7.36 3.83
C ILE A 446 24.55 8.80 4.29
N PRO A 447 25.83 9.25 4.39
CA PRO A 447 26.11 10.66 4.68
C PRO A 447 25.50 11.61 3.65
N ARG A 448 25.53 11.26 2.37
CA ARG A 448 24.90 12.06 1.31
C ARG A 448 23.38 12.16 1.50
N LEU A 449 22.70 11.05 1.77
CA LEU A 449 21.25 11.03 2.02
C LEU A 449 20.85 11.85 3.25
N LEU A 450 21.67 11.82 4.31
CA LEU A 450 21.48 12.65 5.51
C LEU A 450 21.72 14.13 5.22
N GLN A 451 22.79 14.46 4.48
CA GLN A 451 23.16 15.83 4.14
C GLN A 451 22.12 16.52 3.26
N THR A 452 21.54 15.80 2.29
CA THR A 452 20.53 16.35 1.38
C THR A 452 19.13 16.37 1.99
N GLY A 453 18.92 15.67 3.11
CA GLY A 453 17.59 15.44 3.69
C GLY A 453 16.76 14.40 2.92
N ALA A 454 17.33 13.72 1.92
CA ALA A 454 16.66 12.64 1.21
C ALA A 454 16.33 11.45 2.14
N MET A 455 17.14 11.24 3.18
CA MET A 455 16.90 10.21 4.20
C MET A 455 15.53 10.36 4.89
N CYS A 456 14.98 11.57 4.99
CA CYS A 456 13.70 11.81 5.66
C CYS A 456 12.49 11.26 4.88
N LEU A 457 12.69 10.87 3.63
CA LEU A 457 11.69 10.26 2.77
C LEU A 457 11.57 8.74 2.97
N ILE A 458 12.47 8.15 3.75
CA ILE A 458 12.53 6.71 4.01
C ILE A 458 11.88 6.44 5.36
N ASP A 459 10.86 5.59 5.40
CA ASP A 459 10.18 5.22 6.64
C ASP A 459 10.88 4.06 7.34
N GLU A 460 11.37 3.07 6.58
CA GLU A 460 12.04 1.87 7.10
C GLU A 460 13.23 1.47 6.21
N MET A 461 14.36 1.12 6.83
CA MET A 461 15.61 0.81 6.12
C MET A 461 16.22 -0.52 6.60
N PHE A 462 16.65 -1.34 5.65
CA PHE A 462 17.40 -2.58 5.86
C PHE A 462 18.79 -2.38 5.29
N LEU A 463 19.81 -2.37 6.13
CA LEU A 463 21.17 -2.05 5.71
C LEU A 463 22.11 -3.22 5.96
N GLU A 464 22.71 -3.71 4.87
CA GLU A 464 23.87 -4.59 4.91
C GLU A 464 25.13 -3.73 4.81
N CYS A 465 25.87 -3.61 5.91
CA CYS A 465 27.07 -2.78 5.96
C CYS A 465 28.33 -3.62 5.70
N HIS A 466 29.10 -3.23 4.70
CA HIS A 466 30.32 -3.93 4.30
C HIS A 466 31.55 -3.38 5.03
N TYR A 467 32.27 -4.25 5.73
CA TYR A 467 33.48 -3.94 6.50
C TYR A 467 34.52 -5.05 6.32
N ASN A 468 35.72 -4.86 6.88
CA ASN A 468 36.88 -5.74 6.77
C ASN A 468 36.60 -7.15 7.33
N ARG A 469 35.98 -7.98 6.51
CA ARG A 469 35.59 -9.37 6.78
C ARG A 469 35.26 -10.09 5.49
N SER A 470 35.86 -11.26 5.26
CA SER A 470 35.45 -12.19 4.18
C SER A 470 34.55 -13.31 4.71
N CYS A 471 34.97 -13.92 5.83
CA CYS A 471 34.29 -15.00 6.52
C CYS A 471 34.31 -14.70 8.03
N PRO A 472 33.46 -15.35 8.85
CA PRO A 472 33.55 -15.19 10.29
C PRO A 472 34.97 -15.44 10.82
N GLY A 473 35.54 -14.43 11.49
CA GLY A 473 36.91 -14.48 12.02
C GLY A 473 38.03 -14.22 11.00
N ILE A 474 37.74 -14.10 9.70
CA ILE A 474 38.74 -13.87 8.64
C ILE A 474 38.60 -12.44 8.09
N ARG A 475 39.69 -11.67 8.22
CA ARG A 475 39.81 -10.31 7.70
C ARG A 475 40.06 -10.32 6.20
N SER A 476 39.49 -9.34 5.50
CA SER A 476 39.64 -9.13 4.07
C SER A 476 39.94 -7.67 3.79
N PRO A 477 41.05 -7.34 3.11
CA PRO A 477 41.38 -5.97 2.76
C PRO A 477 40.45 -5.40 1.66
N LYS A 478 39.46 -6.15 1.18
CA LYS A 478 38.46 -5.67 0.22
C LYS A 478 37.76 -4.40 0.71
N TYR A 479 37.55 -4.27 2.02
CA TYR A 479 36.98 -3.08 2.63
C TYR A 479 37.89 -2.60 3.76
N ASN A 480 38.17 -1.30 3.78
CA ASN A 480 39.03 -0.68 4.82
C ASN A 480 38.28 -0.32 6.10
N LYS A 481 36.98 -0.61 6.15
CA LYS A 481 36.09 -0.21 7.24
C LYS A 481 36.03 -1.25 8.33
N THR A 482 35.78 -0.82 9.56
CA THR A 482 35.66 -1.66 10.75
C THR A 482 34.20 -1.95 11.08
N TYR A 483 33.97 -2.97 11.89
CA TYR A 483 32.61 -3.25 12.38
C TYR A 483 32.07 -2.10 13.25
N SER A 484 32.91 -1.47 14.05
CA SER A 484 32.54 -0.29 14.85
C SER A 484 32.07 0.87 13.98
N GLU A 485 32.75 1.15 12.86
CA GLU A 485 32.30 2.19 11.91
C GLU A 485 30.92 1.86 11.31
N CYS A 486 30.61 0.58 11.06
CA CYS A 486 29.25 0.18 10.67
C CYS A 486 28.24 0.47 11.79
N LEU A 487 28.57 0.15 13.04
CA LEU A 487 27.68 0.44 14.18
C LEU A 487 27.43 1.93 14.35
N ASP A 488 28.45 2.77 14.19
CA ASP A 488 28.31 4.22 14.23
C ASP A 488 27.31 4.71 13.16
N LEU A 489 27.31 4.08 11.98
CA LEU A 489 26.36 4.37 10.91
C LEU A 489 24.92 4.01 11.30
N PHE A 490 24.71 2.85 11.91
CA PHE A 490 23.39 2.45 12.44
C PHE A 490 22.91 3.39 13.56
N TRP A 491 23.79 3.76 14.49
CA TRP A 491 23.48 4.74 15.54
C TRP A 491 23.12 6.10 14.96
N LEU A 492 23.88 6.57 13.97
CA LEU A 492 23.60 7.82 13.27
C LEU A 492 22.22 7.81 12.60
N LEU A 493 21.83 6.72 11.95
CA LEU A 493 20.52 6.56 11.33
C LEU A 493 19.39 6.55 12.37
N ARG A 494 19.52 5.75 13.44
CA ARG A 494 18.51 5.67 14.51
C ARG A 494 18.35 6.99 15.25
N THR A 495 19.45 7.66 15.59
CA THR A 495 19.40 9.01 16.22
C THR A 495 18.82 10.06 15.29
N SER A 496 18.97 9.89 13.98
CA SER A 496 18.31 10.69 12.94
C SER A 496 16.84 10.32 12.70
N GLY A 497 16.27 9.42 13.50
CA GLY A 497 14.85 9.09 13.47
C GLY A 497 14.42 8.08 12.40
N VAL A 498 15.37 7.40 11.77
CA VAL A 498 15.11 6.36 10.77
C VAL A 498 15.04 5.00 11.47
N LEU A 499 13.98 4.24 11.21
CA LEU A 499 13.91 2.86 11.64
C LEU A 499 14.83 2.03 10.74
N VAL A 500 16.01 1.67 11.27
CA VAL A 500 17.00 0.87 10.53
C VAL A 500 17.28 -0.47 11.21
N HIS A 501 17.36 -1.50 10.36
CA HIS A 501 17.64 -2.89 10.71
C HIS A 501 18.99 -3.33 10.17
N GLN A 502 19.78 -4.04 10.98
CA GLN A 502 20.99 -4.74 10.52
C GLN A 502 20.57 -5.96 9.68
N TRP A 503 20.90 -5.98 8.39
CA TRP A 503 20.33 -6.93 7.42
C TRP A 503 21.25 -8.10 7.05
#